data_AF-A0A256XU61-F1
#
_entry.id   AF-A0A256XU61-F1
#
_cell.length_a   1.000
_cell.length_b   1.000
_cell.length_c   1.000
_cell.angle_alpha   90.00
_cell.angle_beta   90.00
_cell.angle_gamma   90.00
#
_symmetry.space_group_name_H-M   'P 1'
#
loop_
_entity.id
_entity.type
_entity.pdbx_description
1 polymer ?
#
loop_
_entity_poly.entity_id
_entity_poly.type
_entity_poly.pdbx_seq_one_letter_code
_entity_poly.pdbx_strand_id
1 'polypeptide(L)'
;MNHLVIAILTYIAIVCINLTKFTFEFNAANTLSYIIMILSYLYSSRADYRRRIVNFYSSMKSGAFYALIPHAFNLAILGTSGNAQITGYSYPILQILSCTVSSFSEELYFRFLLYENFQKAVGRITFSIIVVSAMFSIYHLPPKLDVALTIFISSYFIMGVILQELYIRDGLLTPILFHTVFNLIGGVYAISLNTLASIIYNLTLTLALVVFMIANNISADA
;
A
#
# COMPACT_ATOMS: atom_id res chain seq x y z
N MET A 1 -7.81 20.37 14.11
CA MET A 1 -9.01 20.26 13.25
C MET A 1 -8.73 20.53 11.77
N ASN A 2 -7.98 21.58 11.38
CA ASN A 2 -7.79 21.94 9.96
C ASN A 2 -7.09 20.85 9.11
N HIS A 3 -6.10 20.14 9.66
CA HIS A 3 -5.32 19.13 8.93
C HIS A 3 -6.10 17.86 8.59
N LEU A 4 -7.03 17.40 9.45
CA LEU A 4 -7.88 16.24 9.16
C LEU A 4 -8.87 16.55 8.04
N VAL A 5 -9.46 17.75 8.05
CA VAL A 5 -10.36 18.20 6.99
C VAL A 5 -9.61 18.23 5.65
N ILE A 6 -8.39 18.78 5.62
CA ILE A 6 -7.55 18.76 4.41
C ILE A 6 -7.28 17.33 3.97
N ALA A 7 -6.88 16.44 4.88
CA ALA A 7 -6.63 15.05 4.53
C ALA A 7 -7.87 14.37 3.91
N ILE A 8 -9.06 14.57 4.47
CA ILE A 8 -10.31 14.00 3.94
C ILE A 8 -10.70 14.64 2.60
N LEU A 9 -10.59 15.97 2.45
CA LEU A 9 -10.88 16.64 1.18
C LEU A 9 -9.91 16.20 0.08
N THR A 10 -8.63 16.04 0.41
CA THR A 10 -7.64 15.45 -0.48
C THR A 10 -8.04 14.03 -0.88
N TYR A 11 -8.53 13.22 0.07
CA TYR A 11 -8.97 11.84 -0.21
C TYR A 11 -10.10 11.84 -1.24
N ILE A 12 -11.11 12.67 -1.02
CA ILE A 12 -12.25 12.79 -1.93
C ILE A 12 -11.75 13.21 -3.32
N ALA A 13 -10.84 14.19 -3.40
CA ALA A 13 -10.28 14.65 -4.67
C ALA A 13 -9.53 13.54 -5.42
N ILE A 14 -8.62 12.80 -4.77
CA ILE A 14 -7.86 11.72 -5.42
C ILE A 14 -8.76 10.55 -5.84
N VAL A 15 -9.80 10.23 -5.07
CA VAL A 15 -10.78 9.21 -5.46
C VAL A 15 -11.58 9.67 -6.68
N CYS A 16 -12.04 10.92 -6.71
CA CYS A 16 -12.72 11.48 -7.87
C CYS A 16 -11.82 11.44 -9.13
N ILE A 17 -10.55 11.82 -9.01
CA ILE A 17 -9.59 11.74 -10.12
C ILE A 17 -9.40 10.29 -10.59
N ASN A 18 -9.30 9.34 -9.66
CA ASN A 18 -9.20 7.92 -10.01
C ASN A 18 -10.45 7.40 -10.73
N LEU A 19 -11.64 7.90 -10.38
CA LEU A 19 -12.88 7.56 -11.10
C LEU A 19 -12.93 8.19 -12.50
N THR A 20 -12.26 9.33 -12.72
CA THR A 20 -12.15 9.95 -14.08
C THR A 20 -11.15 9.27 -15.02
N LYS A 21 -10.47 8.20 -14.59
CA LYS A 21 -9.58 7.38 -15.46
C LYS A 21 -10.28 6.80 -16.70
N PHE A 22 -11.61 6.87 -16.77
CA PHE A 22 -12.40 6.53 -17.94
C PHE A 22 -12.40 7.58 -19.06
N THR A 23 -12.20 8.84 -18.71
CA THR A 23 -12.34 9.98 -19.63
C THR A 23 -11.01 10.68 -19.90
N PHE A 24 -10.05 10.54 -18.98
CA PHE A 24 -8.70 11.09 -19.07
C PHE A 24 -7.65 9.99 -19.27
N GLU A 25 -6.49 10.33 -19.84
CA GLU A 25 -5.35 9.42 -19.94
C GLU A 25 -4.98 8.81 -18.57
N PHE A 26 -4.99 7.48 -18.46
CA PHE A 26 -4.77 6.73 -17.22
C PHE A 26 -3.51 7.18 -16.44
N ASN A 27 -2.43 7.44 -17.17
CA ASN A 27 -1.15 7.87 -16.61
C ASN A 27 -1.19 9.30 -16.05
N ALA A 28 -1.94 10.21 -16.68
CA ALA A 28 -2.09 11.59 -16.23
C ALA A 28 -2.87 11.64 -14.90
N ALA A 29 -3.94 10.85 -14.78
CA ALA A 29 -4.74 10.77 -13.56
C ALA A 29 -3.94 10.23 -12.35
N ASN A 30 -3.13 9.19 -12.55
CA ASN A 30 -2.23 8.67 -11.50
C ASN A 30 -1.20 9.73 -11.07
N THR A 31 -0.54 10.35 -12.06
CA THR A 31 0.48 11.37 -11.81
C THR A 31 -0.12 12.55 -11.03
N LEU A 32 -1.29 13.03 -11.43
CA LEU A 32 -1.99 14.11 -10.74
C LEU A 32 -2.35 13.73 -9.30
N SER A 33 -2.81 12.49 -9.07
CA SER A 33 -3.13 11.99 -7.73
C SER A 33 -1.90 12.00 -6.82
N TYR A 34 -0.75 11.52 -7.30
CA TYR A 34 0.50 11.53 -6.52
C TYR A 34 0.99 12.96 -6.24
N ILE A 35 0.87 13.87 -7.21
CA ILE A 35 1.21 15.29 -7.01
C ILE A 35 0.33 15.90 -5.90
N ILE A 36 -0.98 15.69 -5.95
CA ILE A 36 -1.92 16.20 -4.95
C ILE A 36 -1.61 15.64 -3.56
N MET A 37 -1.30 14.34 -3.46
CA MET A 37 -0.87 13.71 -2.21
C MET A 37 0.37 14.39 -1.63
N ILE A 38 1.43 14.56 -2.43
CA ILE A 38 2.67 15.23 -2.00
C ILE A 38 2.40 16.68 -1.58
N LEU A 39 1.64 17.44 -2.37
CA LEU A 39 1.32 18.85 -2.07
C LEU A 39 0.51 18.98 -0.77
N SER A 40 -0.44 18.08 -0.53
CA SER A 40 -1.24 18.06 0.71
C SER A 40 -0.36 17.81 1.94
N TYR A 41 0.62 16.92 1.82
CA TYR A 41 1.64 16.70 2.83
C TYR A 41 2.49 17.96 3.05
N LEU A 42 3.04 18.57 1.99
CA LEU A 42 3.89 19.76 2.11
C LEU A 42 3.15 20.92 2.78
N TYR A 43 1.88 21.12 2.46
CA TYR A 43 1.02 22.11 3.11
C TYR A 43 0.79 21.83 4.60
N SER A 44 0.57 20.55 4.95
CA SER A 44 0.28 20.13 6.32
C SER A 44 1.51 19.92 7.21
N SER A 45 2.70 19.71 6.63
CA SER A 45 3.94 19.31 7.33
C SER A 45 4.67 20.45 8.06
N ARG A 46 4.09 21.66 8.11
CA ARG A 46 4.59 22.73 8.99
C ARG A 46 4.40 22.44 10.49
N ALA A 47 3.68 21.38 10.85
CA ALA A 47 3.53 20.92 12.24
C ALA A 47 4.61 19.89 12.61
N ASP A 48 4.87 19.77 13.91
CA ASP A 48 6.01 19.06 14.50
C ASP A 48 5.92 17.53 14.29
N TYR A 49 6.64 16.99 13.29
CA TYR A 49 6.58 15.58 12.89
C TYR A 49 7.94 14.88 12.87
N ARG A 50 8.89 15.30 13.72
CA ARG A 50 10.21 14.65 13.88
C ARG A 50 10.19 13.20 14.37
N ARG A 51 9.03 12.61 14.64
CA ARG A 51 8.93 11.26 15.23
C ARG A 51 8.70 10.21 14.14
N ARG A 52 9.52 9.15 14.22
CA ARG A 52 9.42 7.86 13.50
C ARG A 52 10.18 7.73 12.17
N ILE A 53 11.44 8.16 12.12
CA ILE A 53 12.44 7.47 11.28
C ILE A 53 13.18 6.53 12.22
N VAL A 54 12.80 5.25 12.21
CA VAL A 54 13.60 4.20 12.86
C VAL A 54 14.85 3.96 12.00
N ASN A 55 15.90 3.41 12.61
CA ASN A 55 17.17 3.07 11.98
C ASN A 55 16.98 2.53 10.55
N PHE A 56 17.50 3.27 9.55
CA PHE A 56 17.41 2.97 8.13
C PHE A 56 17.72 1.50 7.81
N TYR A 57 18.76 0.96 8.45
CA TYR A 57 19.17 -0.42 8.24
C TYR A 57 18.13 -1.44 8.73
N SER A 58 17.46 -1.14 9.84
CA SER A 58 16.37 -1.97 10.36
C SER A 58 15.16 -1.92 9.44
N SER A 59 14.78 -0.73 8.95
CA SER A 59 13.68 -0.54 8.00
C SER A 59 13.93 -1.23 6.65
N MET A 60 15.18 -1.22 6.17
CA MET A 60 15.58 -1.96 4.97
C MET A 60 15.40 -3.46 5.15
N LYS A 61 15.86 -4.00 6.29
CA LYS A 61 15.69 -5.43 6.59
C LYS A 61 14.22 -5.81 6.71
N SER A 62 13.45 -5.11 7.53
CA SER A 62 12.05 -5.46 7.78
C SER A 62 11.20 -5.23 6.53
N GLY A 63 11.26 -4.04 5.92
CA GLY A 63 10.42 -3.68 4.78
C GLY A 63 10.62 -4.60 3.57
N ALA A 64 11.87 -4.80 3.15
CA ALA A 64 12.17 -5.65 1.98
C ALA A 64 11.89 -7.13 2.25
N PHE A 65 12.24 -7.63 3.44
CA PHE A 65 12.00 -9.04 3.79
C PHE A 65 10.52 -9.37 3.85
N TYR A 66 9.70 -8.54 4.52
CA TYR A 66 8.26 -8.79 4.62
C TYR A 66 7.56 -8.69 3.27
N ALA A 67 8.05 -7.84 2.36
CA ALA A 67 7.49 -7.73 1.01
C ALA A 67 7.69 -9.01 0.18
N LEU A 68 8.78 -9.76 0.40
CA LEU A 68 9.08 -11.00 -0.33
C LEU A 68 8.10 -12.14 0.00
N ILE A 69 7.62 -12.22 1.24
CA ILE A 69 6.80 -13.33 1.75
C ILE A 69 5.56 -13.60 0.87
N PRO A 70 4.65 -12.62 0.63
CA PRO A 70 3.47 -12.87 -0.19
C PRO A 70 3.82 -13.24 -1.64
N HIS A 71 4.88 -12.68 -2.22
CA HIS A 71 5.32 -13.03 -3.56
C HIS A 71 5.90 -14.45 -3.65
N ALA A 72 6.67 -14.87 -2.65
CA ALA A 72 7.21 -16.23 -2.59
C ALA A 72 6.07 -17.26 -2.57
N PHE A 73 5.03 -17.05 -1.75
CA PHE A 73 3.86 -17.93 -1.74
C PHE A 73 3.07 -17.87 -3.04
N ASN A 74 2.87 -16.68 -3.61
CA ASN A 74 2.18 -16.54 -4.89
C ASN A 74 2.89 -17.30 -6.00
N LEU A 75 4.20 -17.13 -6.16
CA LEU A 75 4.97 -17.83 -7.19
C LEU A 75 5.00 -19.35 -6.94
N ALA A 76 5.10 -19.79 -5.68
CA ALA A 76 5.08 -21.22 -5.36
C ALA A 76 3.73 -21.89 -5.72
N ILE A 77 2.60 -21.25 -5.41
CA ILE A 77 1.27 -21.85 -5.61
C ILE A 77 0.71 -21.56 -7.01
N LEU A 78 0.76 -20.30 -7.45
CA LEU A 78 0.24 -19.89 -8.75
C LEU A 78 1.18 -20.26 -9.88
N GLY A 79 2.50 -20.20 -9.67
CA GLY A 79 3.46 -20.61 -10.69
C GLY A 79 3.38 -22.11 -11.00
N THR A 80 3.26 -22.96 -9.97
CA THR A 80 3.13 -24.42 -10.16
C THR A 80 1.80 -24.84 -10.78
N SER A 81 0.74 -24.06 -10.58
CA SER A 81 -0.58 -24.30 -11.20
C SER A 81 -0.74 -23.66 -12.59
N GLY A 82 0.30 -23.02 -13.13
CA GLY A 82 0.24 -22.33 -14.42
C GLY A 82 -0.58 -21.04 -14.42
N ASN A 83 -0.93 -20.51 -13.25
CA ASN A 83 -1.69 -19.26 -13.07
C ASN A 83 -0.79 -18.03 -12.83
N ALA A 84 0.53 -18.20 -12.86
CA ALA A 84 1.49 -17.09 -12.84
C ALA A 84 2.59 -17.30 -13.89
N GLN A 85 2.93 -16.23 -14.60
CA GLN A 85 3.97 -16.23 -15.63
C GLN A 85 4.97 -15.09 -15.39
N ILE A 86 6.26 -15.38 -15.47
CA ILE A 86 7.30 -14.37 -15.41
C ILE A 86 7.28 -13.56 -16.71
N THR A 87 7.14 -12.24 -16.59
CA THR A 87 7.07 -11.29 -17.70
C THR A 87 8.32 -10.39 -17.76
N GLY A 88 8.93 -10.10 -16.61
CA GLY A 88 10.06 -9.18 -16.50
C GLY A 88 9.71 -7.73 -16.83
N TYR A 89 10.74 -6.86 -16.89
CA TYR A 89 10.61 -5.45 -17.22
C TYR A 89 11.29 -5.09 -18.54
N SER A 90 10.55 -4.46 -19.45
CA SER A 90 11.13 -3.85 -20.65
C SER A 90 11.97 -2.61 -20.32
N TYR A 91 11.59 -1.86 -19.27
CA TYR A 91 12.26 -0.62 -18.86
C TYR A 91 12.50 -0.62 -17.33
N PRO A 92 13.50 -1.35 -16.83
CA PRO A 92 13.69 -1.58 -15.40
C PRO A 92 13.93 -0.30 -14.59
N ILE A 93 14.67 0.68 -15.14
CA ILE A 93 14.94 1.95 -14.44
C ILE A 93 13.66 2.77 -14.27
N LEU A 94 12.83 2.86 -15.33
CA LEU A 94 11.55 3.57 -15.26
C LEU A 94 10.60 2.89 -14.26
N GLN A 95 10.61 1.57 -14.20
CA GLN A 95 9.82 0.84 -13.21
C GLN A 95 10.26 1.14 -11.78
N ILE A 96 11.56 1.10 -11.49
CA ILE A 96 12.10 1.45 -10.17
C ILE A 96 11.66 2.85 -9.76
N LEU A 97 11.79 3.82 -10.66
CA LEU A 97 11.35 5.18 -10.40
C LEU A 97 9.84 5.25 -10.15
N SER A 98 9.03 4.61 -10.99
CA SER A 98 7.57 4.62 -10.86
C SER A 98 7.11 4.00 -9.55
N CYS A 99 7.59 2.80 -9.20
CA CYS A 99 7.26 2.13 -7.95
C CYS A 99 7.71 2.92 -6.72
N THR A 100 8.88 3.56 -6.78
CA THR A 100 9.39 4.36 -5.65
C THR A 100 8.54 5.62 -5.46
N VAL A 101 8.23 6.34 -6.54
CA VAL A 101 7.44 7.58 -6.47
C VAL A 101 6.00 7.30 -6.03
N SER A 102 5.35 6.27 -6.56
CA SER A 102 3.99 5.90 -6.15
C SER A 102 3.95 5.51 -4.68
N SER A 103 4.81 4.58 -4.27
CA SER A 103 4.88 4.09 -2.88
C SER A 103 5.19 5.21 -1.90
N PHE A 104 6.15 6.08 -2.23
CA PHE A 104 6.49 7.23 -1.39
C PHE A 104 5.29 8.18 -1.21
N SER A 105 4.61 8.51 -2.30
CA SER A 105 3.46 9.44 -2.29
C SER A 105 2.29 8.87 -1.51
N GLU A 106 1.98 7.60 -1.74
CA GLU A 106 0.87 6.90 -1.08
C GLU A 106 1.13 6.71 0.41
N GLU A 107 2.33 6.26 0.82
CA GLU A 107 2.61 6.07 2.25
C GLU A 107 2.70 7.39 3.02
N LEU A 108 3.24 8.46 2.40
CA LEU A 108 3.19 9.81 2.98
C LEU A 108 1.76 10.26 3.23
N TYR A 109 0.86 9.98 2.28
CA TYR A 109 -0.50 10.43 2.37
C TYR A 109 -1.33 9.55 3.32
N PHE A 110 -1.40 8.24 3.09
CA PHE A 110 -2.26 7.34 3.87
C PHE A 110 -1.76 7.12 5.29
N ARG A 111 -0.46 6.86 5.49
CA ARG A 111 0.08 6.52 6.82
C ARG A 111 0.40 7.75 7.64
N PHE A 112 1.05 8.71 7.01
CA PHE A 112 1.52 9.86 7.74
C PHE A 112 0.45 10.95 7.81
N LEU A 113 -0.10 11.41 6.69
CA LEU A 113 -1.07 12.53 6.73
C LEU A 113 -2.44 12.07 7.25
N LEU A 114 -3.05 11.08 6.61
CA LEU A 114 -4.42 10.68 6.87
C LEU A 114 -4.55 9.93 8.21
N TYR A 115 -3.76 8.88 8.42
CA TYR A 115 -3.84 8.09 9.66
C TYR A 115 -3.47 8.89 10.91
N GLU A 116 -2.37 9.65 10.94
CA GLU A 116 -2.01 10.40 12.16
C GLU A 116 -3.08 11.45 12.51
N ASN A 117 -3.63 12.16 11.52
CA ASN A 117 -4.68 13.13 11.79
C ASN A 117 -5.99 12.47 12.22
N PHE A 118 -6.34 11.32 11.62
CA PHE A 118 -7.55 10.58 11.98
C PHE A 118 -7.42 9.93 13.37
N GLN A 119 -6.28 9.30 13.67
CA GLN A 119 -5.98 8.69 14.97
C GLN A 119 -5.96 9.74 16.08
N LYS A 120 -5.38 10.92 15.85
CA LYS A 120 -5.41 12.02 16.82
C LYS A 120 -6.83 12.51 17.11
N ALA A 121 -7.72 12.50 16.11
CA ALA A 121 -9.09 12.93 16.28
C ALA A 121 -9.98 11.89 16.97
N VAL A 122 -9.79 10.59 16.66
CA VAL A 122 -10.66 9.51 17.15
C VAL A 122 -10.11 8.84 18.43
N GLY A 123 -8.80 8.80 18.61
CA GLY A 123 -8.12 8.20 19.76
C GLY A 123 -8.07 6.66 19.79
N ARG A 124 -8.66 5.97 18.79
CA ARG A 124 -8.74 4.50 18.74
C ARG A 124 -7.87 3.90 17.64
N ILE A 125 -6.70 3.37 18.01
CA ILE A 125 -5.69 2.84 17.07
C ILE A 125 -6.29 1.83 16.08
N THR A 126 -6.87 0.73 16.56
CA THR A 126 -7.40 -0.35 15.70
C THR A 126 -8.47 0.16 14.73
N PHE A 127 -9.37 1.04 15.20
CA PHE A 127 -10.40 1.61 14.34
C PHE A 127 -9.79 2.51 13.25
N SER A 128 -8.78 3.32 13.59
CA SER A 128 -8.05 4.14 12.63
C SER A 128 -7.33 3.29 11.58
N ILE A 129 -6.74 2.15 11.97
CA ILE A 129 -6.11 1.21 11.03
C ILE A 129 -7.13 0.68 10.03
N ILE A 130 -8.28 0.21 10.52
CA ILE A 130 -9.35 -0.36 9.68
C ILE A 130 -9.87 0.69 8.69
N VAL A 131 -10.21 1.90 9.18
CA VAL A 131 -10.77 2.95 8.32
C VAL A 131 -9.79 3.39 7.25
N VAL A 132 -8.53 3.65 7.60
CA VAL A 132 -7.53 4.09 6.62
C VAL A 132 -7.19 2.98 5.63
N SER A 133 -7.19 1.72 6.05
CA SER A 133 -6.98 0.57 5.15
C SER A 133 -8.16 0.37 4.19
N ALA A 134 -9.40 0.62 4.65
CA ALA A 134 -10.58 0.63 3.79
C ALA A 134 -10.51 1.77 2.77
N MET A 135 -10.10 2.97 3.19
CA MET A 135 -9.90 4.11 2.29
C MET A 135 -8.79 3.83 1.26
N PHE A 136 -7.69 3.22 1.67
CA PHE A 136 -6.62 2.78 0.78
C PHE A 136 -7.12 1.77 -0.27
N SER A 137 -7.96 0.83 0.14
CA SER A 137 -8.57 -0.15 -0.75
C SER A 137 -9.54 0.49 -1.76
N ILE A 138 -10.39 1.41 -1.31
CA ILE A 138 -11.31 2.16 -2.16
C ILE A 138 -10.55 3.02 -3.17
N TYR A 139 -9.45 3.65 -2.77
CA TYR A 139 -8.59 4.42 -3.69
C TYR A 139 -8.07 3.57 -4.86
N HIS A 140 -7.81 2.29 -4.63
CA HIS A 140 -7.34 1.34 -5.62
C HIS A 140 -8.44 0.66 -6.45
N LEU A 141 -9.71 1.02 -6.22
CA LEU A 141 -10.81 0.45 -7.00
C LEU A 141 -10.59 0.70 -8.50
N PRO A 142 -10.61 -0.36 -9.32
CA PRO A 142 -10.56 -0.18 -10.75
C PRO A 142 -11.83 0.54 -11.19
N PRO A 143 -11.72 1.47 -12.15
CA PRO A 143 -12.85 2.27 -12.57
C PRO A 143 -13.98 1.39 -13.11
N LYS A 144 -13.66 0.30 -13.84
CA LYS A 144 -14.61 -0.75 -14.27
C LYS A 144 -14.64 -1.86 -13.22
N LEU A 145 -15.75 -1.98 -12.51
CA LEU A 145 -16.01 -3.09 -11.59
C LEU A 145 -16.33 -4.37 -12.38
N ASP A 146 -15.31 -5.20 -12.58
CA ASP A 146 -15.49 -6.63 -12.84
C ASP A 146 -15.56 -7.37 -11.50
N VAL A 147 -16.36 -8.42 -11.41
CA VAL A 147 -16.43 -9.32 -10.24
C VAL A 147 -15.04 -9.87 -9.91
N ALA A 148 -14.24 -10.21 -10.92
CA ALA A 148 -12.87 -10.70 -10.72
C ALA A 148 -11.93 -9.61 -10.13
N LEU A 149 -12.15 -8.36 -10.52
CA LEU A 149 -11.40 -7.19 -10.04
C LEU A 149 -11.83 -6.77 -8.62
N THR A 150 -13.10 -7.00 -8.27
CA THR A 150 -13.67 -6.71 -6.94
C THR A 150 -13.00 -7.57 -5.86
N ILE A 151 -12.55 -8.78 -6.19
CA ILE A 151 -11.81 -9.67 -5.26
C ILE A 151 -10.44 -9.08 -4.88
N PHE A 152 -9.89 -8.13 -5.65
CA PHE A 152 -8.63 -7.45 -5.26
C PHE A 152 -8.84 -6.34 -4.23
N ILE A 153 -10.07 -5.91 -3.96
CA ILE A 153 -10.38 -4.94 -2.88
C ILE A 153 -9.91 -5.49 -1.53
N SER A 154 -10.21 -6.75 -1.24
CA SER A 154 -9.76 -7.38 0.01
C SER A 154 -8.24 -7.48 0.07
N SER A 155 -7.58 -7.73 -1.06
CA SER A 155 -6.11 -7.72 -1.15
C SER A 155 -5.53 -6.35 -0.80
N TYR A 156 -6.10 -5.27 -1.35
CA TYR A 156 -5.66 -3.91 -1.02
C TYR A 156 -5.97 -3.53 0.42
N PHE A 157 -7.07 -4.04 1.00
CA PHE A 157 -7.37 -3.83 2.40
C PHE A 157 -6.34 -4.51 3.30
N ILE A 158 -6.04 -5.80 3.07
CA ILE A 158 -5.02 -6.55 3.82
C ILE A 158 -3.66 -5.87 3.69
N MET A 159 -3.29 -5.46 2.47
CA MET A 159 -2.09 -4.68 2.20
C MET A 159 -2.06 -3.38 3.02
N GLY A 160 -3.18 -2.66 3.05
CA GLY A 160 -3.35 -1.45 3.84
C GLY A 160 -3.10 -1.68 5.33
N VAL A 161 -3.58 -2.80 5.87
CA VAL A 161 -3.33 -3.20 7.27
C VAL A 161 -1.85 -3.49 7.50
N ILE A 162 -1.21 -4.30 6.66
CA ILE A 162 0.23 -4.63 6.78
C ILE A 162 1.08 -3.36 6.80
N LEU A 163 0.86 -2.47 5.83
CA LEU A 163 1.59 -1.20 5.72
C LEU A 163 1.38 -0.29 6.94
N GLN A 164 0.15 -0.28 7.48
CA GLN A 164 -0.17 0.51 8.67
C GLN A 164 0.49 -0.02 9.94
N GLU A 165 0.53 -1.34 10.11
CA GLU A 165 1.23 -1.96 11.23
C GLU A 165 2.75 -1.72 11.14
N LEU A 166 3.33 -1.83 9.94
CA LEU A 166 4.74 -1.49 9.69
C LEU A 166 5.04 -0.02 10.03
N TYR A 167 4.14 0.89 9.66
CA TYR A 167 4.26 2.31 10.01
C TYR A 167 4.26 2.54 11.52
N ILE A 168 3.34 1.88 12.25
CA ILE A 168 3.23 2.05 13.71
C ILE A 168 4.48 1.53 14.40
N ARG A 169 4.97 0.35 13.99
CA ARG A 169 6.12 -0.34 14.58
C ARG A 169 7.46 0.35 14.26
N ASP A 170 7.72 0.60 12.98
CA ASP A 170 9.05 0.99 12.49
C ASP A 170 9.09 2.38 11.84
N GLY A 171 7.96 3.09 11.80
CA GLY A 171 7.89 4.41 11.20
C GLY A 171 7.80 4.42 9.67
N LEU A 172 7.87 5.61 9.08
CA LEU A 172 7.45 5.87 7.70
C LEU A 172 8.30 5.18 6.62
N LEU A 173 9.61 5.03 6.86
CA LEU A 173 10.51 4.46 5.87
C LEU A 173 10.20 2.99 5.57
N THR A 174 9.82 2.21 6.58
CA THR A 174 9.55 0.78 6.44
C THR A 174 8.40 0.44 5.49
N PRO A 175 7.18 1.02 5.62
CA PRO A 175 6.12 0.77 4.66
C PRO A 175 6.46 1.30 3.26
N ILE A 176 7.22 2.40 3.13
CA ILE A 176 7.68 2.87 1.80
C ILE A 176 8.54 1.81 1.12
N LEU A 177 9.49 1.23 1.85
CA LEU A 177 10.38 0.21 1.33
C LEU A 177 9.63 -1.09 1.03
N PHE A 178 8.76 -1.51 1.95
CA PHE A 178 7.88 -2.66 1.72
C PHE A 178 7.08 -2.47 0.44
N HIS A 179 6.37 -1.34 0.31
CA HIS A 179 5.47 -1.08 -0.81
C HIS A 179 6.26 -0.98 -2.13
N THR A 180 7.42 -0.33 -2.11
CA THR A 180 8.30 -0.24 -3.29
C THR A 180 8.76 -1.63 -3.74
N VAL A 181 9.27 -2.45 -2.81
CA VAL A 181 9.76 -3.79 -3.11
C VAL A 181 8.63 -4.72 -3.54
N PHE A 182 7.46 -4.63 -2.89
CA PHE A 182 6.27 -5.39 -3.25
C PHE A 182 5.84 -5.07 -4.69
N ASN A 183 5.74 -3.79 -5.04
CA ASN A 183 5.37 -3.40 -6.41
C ASN A 183 6.45 -3.81 -7.44
N LEU A 184 7.73 -3.73 -7.06
CA LEU A 184 8.84 -4.16 -7.90
C LEU A 184 8.89 -5.66 -8.14
N ILE A 185 8.47 -6.49 -7.19
CA ILE A 185 8.39 -7.94 -7.43
C ILE A 185 7.10 -8.25 -8.19
N GLY A 186 5.99 -7.62 -7.81
CA GLY A 186 4.69 -7.78 -8.45
C GLY A 186 4.67 -7.44 -9.93
N GLY A 187 5.51 -6.52 -10.40
CA GLY A 187 5.62 -6.22 -11.84
C GLY A 187 6.49 -7.19 -12.64
N VAL A 188 7.22 -8.12 -12.01
CA VAL A 188 8.06 -9.12 -12.70
C VAL A 188 7.25 -10.31 -13.21
N TYR A 189 6.03 -10.52 -12.69
CA TYR A 189 5.19 -11.63 -13.07
C TYR A 189 3.72 -11.22 -13.17
N ALA A 190 2.99 -11.83 -14.10
CA ALA A 190 1.56 -11.65 -14.25
C ALA A 190 0.80 -12.82 -13.60
N ILE A 191 -0.31 -12.52 -12.95
CA ILE A 191 -1.25 -13.51 -12.40
C ILE A 191 -2.49 -13.55 -13.30
N SER A 192 -2.98 -14.76 -13.60
CA SER A 192 -4.22 -14.94 -14.34
C SER A 192 -5.42 -14.28 -13.64
N LEU A 193 -6.26 -13.56 -14.38
CA LEU A 193 -7.47 -12.91 -13.85
C LEU A 193 -8.65 -13.89 -13.76
N ASN A 194 -8.48 -14.99 -13.03
CA ASN A 194 -9.55 -15.94 -12.74
C ASN A 194 -9.83 -16.03 -11.23
N THR A 195 -11.02 -16.50 -10.86
CA THR A 195 -11.46 -16.55 -9.47
C THR A 195 -10.50 -17.32 -8.55
N LEU A 196 -9.97 -18.46 -9.02
CA LEU A 196 -9.04 -19.28 -8.24
C LEU A 196 -7.75 -18.52 -7.92
N ALA A 197 -7.15 -17.88 -8.93
CA ALA A 197 -5.94 -17.10 -8.77
C ALA A 197 -6.15 -15.90 -7.83
N SER A 198 -7.29 -15.22 -7.92
CA SER A 198 -7.63 -14.11 -7.01
C SER A 198 -7.83 -14.58 -5.57
N ILE A 199 -8.44 -15.76 -5.34
CA ILE A 199 -8.59 -16.36 -4.00
C ILE A 199 -7.22 -16.70 -3.43
N ILE A 200 -6.37 -17.38 -4.19
CA ILE A 200 -5.01 -17.74 -3.76
C ILE A 200 -4.22 -16.48 -3.42
N TYR A 201 -4.28 -15.44 -4.25
CA TYR A 201 -3.58 -14.18 -3.99
C TYR A 201 -4.02 -13.51 -2.67
N ASN A 202 -5.31 -13.55 -2.34
CA ASN A 202 -5.81 -13.06 -1.05
C ASN A 202 -5.33 -13.92 0.12
N LEU A 203 -5.33 -15.24 -0.05
CA LEU A 203 -4.87 -16.17 0.98
C LEU A 203 -3.37 -15.99 1.29
N THR A 204 -2.53 -15.79 0.27
CA THR A 204 -1.09 -15.58 0.48
C THR A 204 -0.79 -14.25 1.17
N LEU A 205 -1.53 -13.19 0.86
CA LEU A 205 -1.46 -11.91 1.59
C LEU A 205 -1.94 -12.05 3.03
N THR A 206 -3.04 -12.77 3.26
CA THR A 206 -3.56 -13.04 4.60
C THR A 206 -2.56 -13.84 5.43
N LEU A 207 -1.95 -14.87 4.83
CA LEU A 207 -0.90 -15.66 5.48
C LEU A 207 0.32 -14.79 5.81
N ALA A 208 0.74 -13.91 4.89
CA ALA A 208 1.83 -12.98 5.14
C ALA A 208 1.52 -12.03 6.33
N LEU A 209 0.28 -11.53 6.43
CA LEU A 209 -0.16 -10.74 7.58
C LEU A 209 -0.08 -11.56 8.87
N VAL A 210 -0.55 -12.80 8.88
CA VAL A 210 -0.48 -13.68 10.07
C VAL A 210 0.97 -13.94 10.48
N VAL A 211 1.85 -14.28 9.54
CA VAL A 211 3.28 -14.49 9.79
C VAL A 211 3.91 -13.23 10.39
N PHE A 212 3.58 -12.06 9.84
CA PHE A 212 4.02 -10.78 10.36
C PHE A 212 3.55 -10.53 11.80
N MET A 213 2.27 -10.79 12.09
CA MET A 213 1.71 -10.62 13.44
C MET A 213 2.35 -11.56 14.46
N ILE A 214 2.60 -12.82 14.08
CA ILE A 214 3.27 -13.80 14.94
C ILE A 214 4.72 -13.39 15.22
N ALA A 215 5.47 -13.01 14.19
CA ALA A 215 6.87 -12.58 14.34
C ALA A 215 7.00 -11.37 15.29
N ASN A 216 6.00 -10.48 15.29
CA ASN A 216 5.97 -9.32 16.18
C ASN A 216 5.68 -9.69 17.64
N ASN A 217 4.74 -10.59 17.88
CA ASN A 217 4.43 -11.03 19.25
C ASN A 217 5.62 -11.75 19.89
N ILE A 218 6.34 -12.59 19.13
CA ILE A 218 7.54 -13.27 19.63
C ILE A 218 8.66 -12.28 20.01
N SER A 219 8.77 -11.16 19.30
CA SER A 219 9.79 -10.13 19.58
C SER A 219 9.47 -9.20 20.75
N ALA A 220 8.21 -9.13 21.20
CA ALA A 220 7.81 -8.31 22.34
C ALA A 220 8.06 -9.00 23.70
N ASP A 221 8.22 -10.32 23.69
CA ASP A 221 8.43 -11.16 24.87
C ASP A 221 9.91 -11.55 25.10
N ALA A 222 10.84 -11.03 24.28
CA ALA A 222 12.29 -11.29 24.35
C ALA A 222 13.08 -10.05 24.79
#